data_AF-A0A3A0G8V7-F1
#
_entry.id   AF-A0A3A0G8V7-F1
#
_cell.length_a   1.000
_cell.length_b   1.000
_cell.length_c   1.000
_cell.angle_alpha   90.00
_cell.angle_beta   90.00
_cell.angle_gamma   90.00
#
_symmetry.space_group_name_H-M   'P 1'
#
loop_
_entity.id
_entity.type
_entity.pdbx_description
1 polymer ?
#
loop_
_entity_poly.entity_id
_entity_poly.type
_entity_poly.pdbx_seq_one_letter_code
_entity_poly.pdbx_strand_id
1 'polypeptide(L)'
;MKLKGYLAINIALLVSSAACAFAQQQTPAKIEINIDAPFEPAEAVGLILSEKGVYQRELDKIERASPRVLVATLSYLKESIPADAVATVLIRSEDGQIAAGSPRLVLTEDEWNSFWSLPQCPPEKFSTSAATETGKLSLLESLVDIRARRRGVAQVQLAKALDQQYIERLRKLEAGFGFSYPEPLSAEMTPVELIDRLTRIVEVINAANQRAPKEKQAK
;
A
#
# COMPACT_ATOMS: atom_id res chain seq x y z
N MET A 1 76.81 -1.71 -27.21
CA MET A 1 77.39 -0.37 -26.99
C MET A 1 76.48 0.65 -27.66
N LYS A 2 76.05 1.69 -26.92
CA LYS A 2 75.46 2.97 -27.39
C LYS A 2 74.02 2.93 -27.96
N LEU A 3 73.04 3.42 -27.18
CA LEU A 3 72.49 4.80 -27.09
C LEU A 3 71.28 4.94 -28.04
N LYS A 4 70.05 4.98 -27.48
CA LYS A 4 69.30 6.20 -27.13
C LYS A 4 68.97 7.09 -28.34
N GLY A 5 67.67 7.23 -28.61
CA GLY A 5 67.05 8.56 -28.59
C GLY A 5 66.27 9.00 -29.83
N TYR A 6 65.06 9.49 -29.53
CA TYR A 6 64.22 10.47 -30.26
C TYR A 6 63.42 9.94 -31.46
N LEU A 7 62.09 9.77 -31.40
CA LEU A 7 60.98 10.71 -31.13
C LEU A 7 60.69 11.68 -32.30
N ALA A 8 59.68 11.34 -33.10
CA ALA A 8 58.79 12.22 -33.88
C ALA A 8 57.63 11.33 -34.38
N ILE A 9 56.48 11.27 -33.70
CA ILE A 9 55.33 12.19 -33.80
C ILE A 9 54.71 12.22 -35.21
N ASN A 10 53.43 11.81 -35.23
CA ASN A 10 52.30 12.28 -36.04
C ASN A 10 51.72 11.40 -37.17
N ILE A 11 50.52 10.89 -36.84
CA ILE A 11 49.24 11.06 -37.56
C ILE A 11 48.76 9.92 -38.48
N ALA A 12 47.69 9.29 -37.97
CA ALA A 12 46.51 8.77 -38.67
C ALA A 12 46.65 7.56 -39.59
N LEU A 13 46.02 6.46 -39.19
CA LEU A 13 44.63 6.25 -39.62
C LEU A 13 43.91 5.31 -38.65
N LEU A 14 42.87 5.87 -38.03
CA LEU A 14 41.83 5.13 -37.34
C LEU A 14 41.11 4.21 -38.33
N VAL A 15 41.21 2.90 -38.13
CA VAL A 15 40.06 2.01 -38.32
C VAL A 15 39.70 1.50 -36.94
N SER A 16 39.16 2.42 -36.13
CA SER A 16 38.44 2.04 -34.93
C SER A 16 37.16 1.39 -35.42
N SER A 17 37.19 0.06 -35.49
CA SER A 17 36.00 -0.77 -35.48
C SER A 17 35.21 -0.40 -34.23
N ALA A 18 34.33 0.60 -34.39
CA ALA A 18 33.29 0.93 -33.46
C ALA A 18 32.36 -0.28 -33.40
N ALA A 19 32.72 -1.26 -32.57
CA ALA A 19 31.72 -2.06 -31.92
C ALA A 19 30.86 -1.06 -31.13
N CYS A 20 29.74 -0.68 -31.72
CA CYS A 20 28.61 -0.14 -30.98
C CYS A 20 28.22 -1.21 -29.96
N ALA A 21 28.92 -1.22 -28.82
CA ALA A 21 28.36 -1.72 -27.60
C ALA A 21 27.16 -0.82 -27.34
N PHE A 22 25.97 -1.33 -27.66
CA PHE A 22 24.75 -0.83 -27.07
C PHE A 22 24.94 -0.95 -25.57
N ALA A 23 25.40 0.13 -24.93
CA ALA A 23 25.17 0.32 -23.51
C ALA A 23 23.64 0.33 -23.39
N GLN A 24 23.05 -0.80 -23.03
CA GLN A 24 21.68 -0.83 -22.56
C GLN A 24 21.61 0.20 -21.44
N GLN A 25 21.03 1.35 -21.76
CA GLN A 25 20.84 2.43 -20.82
C GLN A 25 19.81 1.92 -19.82
N GLN A 26 20.31 1.29 -18.75
CA GLN A 26 19.49 0.64 -17.75
C GLN A 26 18.61 1.70 -17.12
N THR A 27 17.31 1.64 -17.37
CA THR A 27 16.35 2.54 -16.75
C THR A 27 16.22 2.14 -15.28
N PRO A 28 16.54 3.03 -14.33
CA PRO A 28 16.37 2.74 -12.92
C PRO A 28 14.88 2.47 -12.64
N ALA A 29 14.60 1.34 -12.00
CA ALA A 29 13.29 1.05 -11.47
C ALA A 29 13.06 1.92 -10.21
N LYS A 30 11.80 2.27 -9.95
CA LYS A 30 11.43 3.12 -8.81
C LYS A 30 10.51 2.37 -7.88
N ILE A 31 10.66 2.60 -6.58
CA ILE A 31 9.72 2.13 -5.57
C ILE A 31 9.27 3.30 -4.70
N GLU A 32 7.97 3.38 -4.46
CA GLU A 32 7.36 4.36 -3.59
C GLU A 32 7.05 3.72 -2.23
N ILE A 33 7.47 4.39 -1.16
CA ILE A 33 7.38 3.90 0.21
C ILE A 33 6.61 4.92 1.04
N ASN A 34 5.52 4.46 1.65
CA ASN A 34 4.67 5.27 2.52
C ASN A 34 5.25 5.31 3.93
N ILE A 35 5.28 6.50 4.53
CA ILE A 35 5.82 6.76 5.86
C ILE A 35 4.74 7.52 6.66
N ASP A 36 4.29 6.95 7.79
CA ASP A 36 3.43 7.66 8.74
C ASP A 36 4.31 8.56 9.62
N ALA A 37 4.30 9.85 9.31
CA ALA A 37 5.04 10.87 10.01
C ALA A 37 4.23 12.17 10.10
N PRO A 38 3.79 12.57 11.31
CA PRO A 38 3.09 13.83 11.53
C PRO A 38 4.02 15.06 11.52
N PHE A 39 5.31 14.88 11.24
CA PHE A 39 6.35 15.92 11.25
C PHE A 39 7.01 16.08 9.88
N GLU A 40 7.73 17.19 9.66
CA GLU A 40 8.54 17.39 8.46
C GLU A 40 9.92 16.72 8.61
N PRO A 41 10.41 16.03 7.56
CA PRO A 41 11.70 15.35 7.61
C PRO A 41 12.84 16.36 7.43
N ALA A 42 13.83 16.32 8.32
CA ALA A 42 15.10 17.01 8.17
C ALA A 42 16.14 16.15 7.44
N GLU A 43 16.16 14.85 7.77
CA GLU A 43 17.02 13.86 7.14
C GLU A 43 16.20 12.64 6.73
N ALA A 44 16.62 11.98 5.66
CA ALA A 44 15.93 10.83 5.13
C ALA A 44 16.89 9.89 4.39
N VAL A 45 16.74 8.59 4.60
CA VAL A 45 17.61 7.56 4.07
C VAL A 45 16.78 6.37 3.61
N GLY A 46 16.98 5.97 2.35
CA GLY A 46 16.44 4.73 1.83
C GLY A 46 17.32 3.54 2.17
N LEU A 47 16.70 2.42 2.53
CA LEU A 47 17.39 1.17 2.86
C LEU A 47 16.81 0.05 2.01
N ILE A 48 17.70 -0.72 1.38
CA ILE A 48 17.36 -1.96 0.70
C ILE A 48 18.03 -3.10 1.47
N LEU A 49 17.22 -3.96 2.06
CA LEU A 49 17.60 -5.05 2.94
C LEU A 49 17.49 -6.36 2.17
N SER A 50 18.51 -7.21 2.21
CA SER A 50 18.48 -8.57 1.65
C SER A 50 19.29 -9.50 2.55
N GLU A 51 19.23 -10.80 2.33
CA GLU A 51 20.10 -11.76 3.04
C GLU A 51 21.59 -11.46 2.84
N LYS A 52 21.96 -10.82 1.72
CA LYS A 52 23.35 -10.47 1.39
C LYS A 52 23.85 -9.20 2.10
N GLY A 53 22.95 -8.45 2.74
CA GLY A 53 23.30 -7.24 3.47
C GLY A 53 22.32 -6.09 3.24
N VAL A 54 22.74 -4.92 3.74
CA VAL A 54 21.97 -3.68 3.72
C VAL A 54 22.63 -2.67 2.78
N TYR A 55 21.86 -2.19 1.81
CA TYR A 55 22.29 -1.17 0.87
C TYR A 55 21.60 0.15 1.20
N GLN A 56 22.38 1.16 1.56
CA GLN A 56 21.89 2.51 1.74
C GLN A 56 21.74 3.21 0.39
N ARG A 57 20.63 3.92 0.21
CA ARG A 57 20.36 4.75 -0.98
C ARG A 57 19.82 6.10 -0.57
N GLU A 58 20.22 7.10 -1.32
CA GLU A 58 19.59 8.42 -1.28
C GLU A 58 18.21 8.32 -1.92
N LEU A 59 17.30 9.18 -1.47
CA LEU A 59 15.94 9.25 -1.98
C LEU A 59 15.89 10.21 -3.15
N ASP A 60 15.15 9.88 -4.19
CA ASP A 60 14.96 10.79 -5.32
C ASP A 60 14.01 11.93 -4.96
N LYS A 61 13.00 11.60 -4.13
CA LYS A 61 11.91 12.51 -3.80
C LYS A 61 11.23 12.09 -2.51
N ILE A 62 10.78 13.08 -1.73
CA ILE A 62 9.86 12.90 -0.62
C ILE A 62 8.74 13.91 -0.78
N GLU A 63 7.49 13.45 -0.77
CA GLU A 63 6.32 14.31 -0.89
C GLU A 63 5.31 14.03 0.22
N ARG A 64 4.63 15.07 0.67
CA ARG A 64 3.53 14.94 1.62
C ARG A 64 2.23 14.63 0.88
N ALA A 65 1.73 13.42 1.08
CA ALA A 65 0.47 12.97 0.53
C ALA A 65 -0.72 13.33 1.43
N SER A 66 -0.52 13.38 2.76
CA SER A 66 -1.53 13.82 3.73
C SER A 66 -0.85 14.40 4.99
N PRO A 67 -1.61 15.01 5.93
CA PRO A 67 -1.02 15.59 7.15
C PRO A 67 -0.15 14.63 7.95
N ARG A 68 -0.39 13.32 7.85
CA ARG A 68 0.39 12.28 8.55
C ARG A 68 1.17 11.34 7.62
N VAL A 69 1.04 11.47 6.30
CA VAL A 69 1.66 10.52 5.36
C VAL A 69 2.61 11.23 4.41
N LEU A 70 3.86 10.78 4.43
CA LEU A 70 4.89 11.10 3.46
C LEU A 70 5.06 9.91 2.51
N VAL A 71 5.37 10.19 1.26
CA VAL A 71 5.70 9.19 0.23
C VAL A 71 7.11 9.47 -0.25
N ALA A 72 8.00 8.50 -0.06
CA ALA A 72 9.39 8.59 -0.48
C ALA A 72 9.61 7.71 -1.72
N THR A 73 10.27 8.25 -2.74
CA THR A 73 10.64 7.54 -3.97
C THR A 73 12.10 7.15 -3.93
N LEU A 74 12.38 5.88 -4.20
CA LEU A 74 13.72 5.30 -4.21
C LEU A 74 13.98 4.61 -5.55
N SER A 75 15.03 5.05 -6.25
CA SER A 75 15.48 4.43 -7.50
C SER A 75 16.47 3.29 -7.24
N TYR A 76 16.37 2.23 -8.03
CA TYR A 76 17.27 1.09 -7.98
C TYR A 76 17.49 0.42 -9.33
N LEU A 77 18.61 -0.30 -9.47
CA LEU A 77 18.92 -1.09 -10.66
C LEU A 77 18.47 -2.54 -10.43
N LYS A 78 17.52 -3.03 -11.22
CA LYS A 78 16.88 -4.35 -11.06
C LYS A 78 17.87 -5.52 -11.01
N GLU A 79 18.98 -5.44 -11.75
CA GLU A 79 20.02 -6.47 -11.80
C GLU A 79 20.97 -6.46 -10.59
N SER A 80 21.03 -5.33 -9.87
CA SER A 80 21.94 -5.17 -8.73
C SER A 80 21.36 -5.64 -7.40
N ILE A 81 20.07 -5.99 -7.38
CA ILE A 81 19.32 -6.26 -6.16
C ILE A 81 18.85 -7.72 -6.12
N PRO A 82 19.08 -8.43 -5.00
CA PRO A 82 18.56 -9.79 -4.79
C PRO A 82 17.03 -9.87 -4.86
N ALA A 83 16.49 -11.03 -5.23
CA ALA A 83 15.04 -11.21 -5.38
C ALA A 83 14.25 -11.16 -4.07
N ASP A 84 14.93 -11.46 -2.96
CA ASP A 84 14.45 -11.37 -1.58
C ASP A 84 14.51 -9.94 -1.00
N ALA A 85 14.96 -8.96 -1.79
CA ALA A 85 15.21 -7.63 -1.24
C ALA A 85 13.94 -6.88 -0.85
N VAL A 86 14.01 -6.21 0.29
CA VAL A 86 12.97 -5.38 0.88
C VAL A 86 13.48 -3.95 0.98
N ALA A 87 12.76 -2.99 0.41
CA ALA A 87 13.06 -1.57 0.56
C ALA A 87 12.21 -0.95 1.69
N THR A 88 12.83 -0.07 2.47
CA THR A 88 12.20 0.79 3.48
C THR A 88 12.90 2.16 3.49
N VAL A 89 12.32 3.12 4.20
CA VAL A 89 12.88 4.47 4.35
C VAL A 89 12.87 4.84 5.82
N LEU A 90 13.96 5.44 6.30
CA LEU A 90 14.02 6.05 7.61
C LEU A 90 14.08 7.56 7.45
N ILE A 91 13.26 8.28 8.21
CA ILE A 91 13.29 9.74 8.26
C ILE A 91 13.46 10.23 9.69
N ARG A 92 14.12 11.38 9.84
CA ARG A 92 14.37 12.05 11.12
C ARG A 92 13.92 13.50 11.06
N SER A 93 13.22 14.00 12.08
CA SER A 93 12.90 15.41 12.24
C SER A 93 14.09 16.20 12.83
N GLU A 94 14.02 17.53 12.79
CA GLU A 94 14.99 18.39 13.50
C GLU A 94 14.96 18.15 15.02
N ASP A 95 13.77 17.91 15.58
CA ASP A 95 13.56 17.57 16.99
C ASP A 95 14.03 16.15 17.38
N GLY A 96 14.59 15.39 16.42
CA GLY A 96 15.10 14.04 16.65
C GLY A 96 14.04 12.94 16.65
N GLN A 97 12.80 13.22 16.24
CA GLN A 97 11.78 12.18 16.05
C GLN A 97 12.13 11.34 14.83
N ILE A 98 11.95 10.01 14.92
CA ILE A 98 12.27 9.08 13.83
C ILE A 98 11.00 8.35 13.41
N ALA A 99 10.78 8.23 12.11
CA ALA A 99 9.72 7.41 11.54
C ALA A 99 10.30 6.49 10.47
N ALA A 100 9.72 5.29 10.36
CA ALA A 100 10.09 4.29 9.38
C ALA A 100 8.96 4.08 8.37
N GLY A 101 9.33 3.94 7.11
CA GLY A 101 8.43 3.60 6.02
C GLY A 101 8.04 2.14 6.04
N SER A 102 6.85 1.85 5.54
CA SER A 102 6.36 0.48 5.41
C SER A 102 7.27 -0.32 4.47
N PRO A 103 7.85 -1.46 4.92
CA PRO A 103 8.73 -2.26 4.08
C PRO A 103 7.98 -2.79 2.85
N ARG A 104 8.62 -2.74 1.68
CA ARG A 104 8.08 -3.26 0.42
C ARG A 104 9.08 -4.16 -0.29
N LEU A 105 8.61 -5.26 -0.87
CA LEU A 105 9.44 -6.12 -1.71
C LEU A 105 9.85 -5.38 -2.98
N VAL A 106 11.13 -5.47 -3.34
CA VAL A 106 11.69 -4.72 -4.48
C VAL A 106 11.29 -5.34 -5.82
N LEU A 107 11.18 -6.67 -5.92
CA LEU A 107 10.92 -7.37 -7.18
C LEU A 107 9.49 -7.92 -7.33
N THR A 108 8.45 -7.31 -6.73
CA THR A 108 7.10 -7.62 -7.19
C THR A 108 6.90 -7.04 -8.59
N GLU A 109 6.37 -7.83 -9.53
CA GLU A 109 5.95 -7.41 -10.89
C GLU A 109 4.75 -6.45 -10.86
N ASP A 110 4.69 -5.59 -9.85
CA ASP A 110 3.63 -4.62 -9.72
C ASP A 110 4.01 -3.38 -10.52
N GLU A 111 3.58 -3.35 -11.79
CA GLU A 111 3.29 -2.11 -12.53
C GLU A 111 2.22 -1.23 -11.82
N TRP A 112 1.79 -1.61 -10.60
CA TRP A 112 0.64 -1.11 -9.83
C TRP A 112 1.02 -0.28 -8.59
N ASN A 113 2.20 0.32 -8.54
CA ASN A 113 2.76 0.88 -7.29
C ASN A 113 3.17 2.37 -7.37
N SER A 114 2.34 3.23 -7.95
CA SER A 114 2.38 4.65 -7.57
C SER A 114 1.17 4.98 -6.70
N PHE A 115 1.38 5.69 -5.59
CA PHE A 115 0.30 6.29 -4.79
C PHE A 115 -0.64 7.13 -5.67
N TRP A 116 -0.12 7.63 -6.80
CA TRP A 116 -0.82 8.43 -7.79
C TRP A 116 -1.56 7.63 -8.87
N SER A 117 -1.25 6.35 -9.05
CA SER A 117 -2.00 5.47 -9.93
C SER A 117 -3.15 4.86 -9.16
N LEU A 118 -4.27 5.59 -9.08
CA LEU A 118 -5.56 4.98 -8.83
C LEU A 118 -5.73 3.77 -9.77
N PRO A 119 -6.42 2.69 -9.35
CA PRO A 119 -6.68 1.54 -10.21
C PRO A 119 -7.37 2.04 -11.48
N GLN A 120 -6.63 2.11 -12.59
CA GLN A 120 -7.21 2.47 -13.87
C GLN A 120 -7.93 1.22 -14.37
N CYS A 121 -9.27 1.25 -14.28
CA CYS A 121 -10.08 0.35 -15.08
C CYS A 121 -9.57 0.45 -16.53
N PRO A 122 -9.34 -0.67 -17.23
CA PRO A 122 -8.99 -0.61 -18.64
C PRO A 122 -10.03 0.27 -19.33
N PRO A 123 -9.62 1.28 -20.12
CA PRO A 123 -10.55 2.25 -20.67
C PRO A 123 -11.58 1.49 -21.50
N GLU A 124 -12.84 1.56 -21.08
CA GLU A 124 -13.94 1.02 -21.87
C GLU A 124 -13.92 1.72 -23.23
N LYS A 125 -13.92 0.92 -24.31
CA LYS A 125 -14.02 1.45 -25.67
C LYS A 125 -15.42 2.00 -25.85
N PHE A 126 -15.65 3.25 -25.46
CA PHE A 126 -16.93 3.91 -25.67
C PHE A 126 -17.16 4.10 -27.18
N SER A 127 -18.18 3.44 -27.72
CA SER A 127 -18.75 3.83 -29.00
C SER A 127 -19.25 5.28 -28.88
N THR A 128 -18.95 6.10 -29.87
CA THR A 128 -19.13 7.56 -29.92
C THR A 128 -20.55 8.09 -29.61
N SER A 129 -21.54 7.22 -29.43
CA SER A 129 -22.90 7.57 -28.97
C SER A 129 -23.02 7.79 -27.45
N ALA A 130 -22.06 7.33 -26.62
CA ALA A 130 -22.09 7.48 -25.15
C ALA A 130 -21.29 8.68 -24.61
N ALA A 131 -20.70 9.49 -25.51
CA ALA A 131 -19.85 10.62 -25.15
C ALA A 131 -20.60 11.91 -24.78
N THR A 132 -21.92 11.95 -24.95
CA THR A 132 -22.75 13.07 -24.47
C THR A 132 -22.89 13.04 -22.95
N GLU A 133 -22.87 14.20 -22.31
CA GLU A 133 -22.99 14.33 -20.84
C GLU A 133 -24.24 13.65 -20.28
N THR A 134 -25.30 13.59 -21.08
CA THR A 134 -26.55 12.86 -20.78
C THR A 134 -26.35 11.34 -20.69
N GLY A 135 -25.46 10.75 -21.48
CA GLY A 135 -25.11 9.32 -21.42
C GLY A 135 -24.28 8.96 -20.18
N LYS A 136 -23.46 9.91 -19.68
CA LYS A 136 -22.70 9.73 -18.44
C LYS A 136 -23.60 9.77 -17.20
N LEU A 137 -24.59 10.67 -17.20
CA LEU A 137 -25.56 10.77 -16.10
C LEU A 137 -26.46 9.53 -16.02
N SER A 138 -26.97 9.04 -17.14
CA SER A 138 -27.80 7.82 -17.15
C SER A 138 -27.01 6.57 -16.70
N LEU A 139 -25.72 6.51 -17.03
CA LEU A 139 -24.83 5.45 -16.53
C LEU A 139 -24.63 5.56 -15.02
N LEU A 140 -24.41 6.77 -14.49
CA LEU A 140 -24.30 7.00 -13.05
C LEU A 140 -25.60 6.66 -12.31
N GLU A 141 -26.76 7.07 -12.83
CA GLU A 141 -28.07 6.70 -12.29
C GLU A 141 -28.23 5.18 -12.24
N SER A 142 -27.88 4.49 -13.34
CA SER A 142 -27.93 3.01 -13.38
C SER A 142 -27.00 2.36 -12.34
N LEU A 143 -25.81 2.93 -12.09
CA LEU A 143 -24.88 2.43 -11.09
C LEU A 143 -25.40 2.65 -9.67
N VAL A 144 -26.01 3.80 -9.40
CA VAL A 144 -26.65 4.09 -8.11
C VAL A 144 -27.78 3.10 -7.86
N ASP A 145 -28.61 2.82 -8.87
CA ASP A 145 -29.71 1.86 -8.79
C ASP A 145 -29.21 0.43 -8.55
N ILE A 146 -28.18 -0.01 -9.28
CA ILE A 146 -27.56 -1.33 -9.07
C ILE A 146 -27.02 -1.43 -7.63
N ARG A 147 -26.35 -0.39 -7.13
CA ARG A 147 -25.86 -0.36 -5.75
C ARG A 147 -26.99 -0.35 -4.73
N ALA A 148 -28.10 0.35 -4.99
CA ALA A 148 -29.29 0.32 -4.14
C ALA A 148 -29.91 -1.09 -4.07
N ARG A 149 -30.06 -1.76 -5.22
CA ARG A 149 -30.55 -3.14 -5.29
C ARG A 149 -29.65 -4.12 -4.54
N ARG A 150 -28.33 -4.03 -4.73
CA ARG A 150 -27.35 -4.87 -4.01
C ARG A 150 -27.43 -4.66 -2.50
N ARG A 151 -27.57 -3.42 -2.04
CA ARG A 151 -27.79 -3.11 -0.62
C ARG A 151 -29.06 -3.74 -0.08
N GLY A 152 -30.18 -3.66 -0.82
CA GLY A 152 -31.43 -4.30 -0.42
C GLY A 152 -31.30 -5.82 -0.29
N VAL A 153 -30.63 -6.48 -1.24
CA VAL A 153 -30.38 -7.93 -1.17
C VAL A 153 -29.50 -8.28 0.04
N ALA A 154 -28.43 -7.51 0.28
CA ALA A 154 -27.55 -7.72 1.42
C ALA A 154 -28.28 -7.52 2.77
N GLN A 155 -29.16 -6.52 2.86
CA GLN A 155 -30.00 -6.31 4.06
C GLN A 155 -30.92 -7.50 4.32
N VAL A 156 -31.55 -8.07 3.28
CA VAL A 156 -32.39 -9.26 3.43
C VAL A 156 -31.57 -10.48 3.85
N GLN A 157 -30.37 -10.66 3.30
CA GLN A 157 -29.47 -11.73 3.72
C GLN A 157 -29.01 -11.56 5.16
N LEU A 158 -28.73 -10.33 5.57
CA LEU A 158 -28.35 -10.00 6.94
C LEU A 158 -29.50 -10.20 7.92
N ALA A 159 -30.72 -9.82 7.58
CA ALA A 159 -31.91 -10.11 8.38
C ALA A 159 -32.15 -11.62 8.54
N LYS A 160 -31.84 -12.42 7.52
CA LYS A 160 -31.89 -13.90 7.61
C LYS A 160 -30.78 -14.47 8.48
N ALA A 161 -29.58 -13.89 8.45
CA ALA A 161 -28.44 -14.33 9.25
C ALA A 161 -28.59 -13.93 10.73
N LEU A 162 -29.19 -12.77 10.99
CA LEU A 162 -29.51 -12.26 12.32
C LEU A 162 -30.87 -12.78 12.78
N ASP A 163 -30.95 -14.09 13.01
CA ASP A 163 -32.12 -14.69 13.64
C ASP A 163 -32.41 -14.06 15.02
N GLN A 164 -33.67 -14.01 15.43
CA GLN A 164 -34.10 -13.39 16.69
C GLN A 164 -33.36 -13.98 17.90
N GLN A 165 -33.12 -15.30 17.87
CA GLN A 165 -32.36 -16.00 18.91
C GLN A 165 -30.90 -15.53 18.99
N TYR A 166 -30.30 -15.17 17.85
CA TYR A 166 -28.93 -14.69 17.80
C TYR A 166 -28.83 -13.26 18.34
N ILE A 167 -29.80 -12.40 17.99
CA ILE A 167 -29.90 -11.03 18.51
C ILE A 167 -30.03 -11.03 20.04
N GLU A 168 -30.83 -11.92 20.61
CA GLU A 168 -30.95 -12.04 22.06
C GLU A 168 -29.62 -12.45 22.73
N ARG A 169 -28.87 -13.38 22.12
CA ARG A 169 -27.54 -13.76 22.62
C ARG A 169 -26.57 -12.58 22.56
N LEU A 170 -26.58 -11.82 21.48
CA LEU A 170 -25.75 -10.63 21.35
C LEU A 170 -26.13 -9.56 22.38
N ARG A 171 -27.42 -9.34 22.64
CA ARG A 171 -27.87 -8.42 23.71
C ARG A 171 -27.38 -8.87 25.09
N LYS A 172 -27.41 -10.17 25.37
CA LYS A 172 -26.85 -10.73 26.62
C LYS A 172 -25.34 -10.53 26.71
N LEU A 173 -24.61 -10.66 25.61
CA LEU A 173 -23.17 -10.40 25.55
C LEU A 173 -22.86 -8.91 25.73
N GLU A 174 -23.59 -8.02 25.08
CA GLU A 174 -23.44 -6.57 25.26
C GLU A 174 -23.64 -6.18 26.73
N ALA A 175 -24.71 -6.66 27.36
CA ALA A 175 -24.96 -6.45 28.77
C ALA A 175 -23.86 -7.08 29.66
N GLY A 176 -23.39 -8.28 29.32
CA GLY A 176 -22.33 -8.98 30.05
C GLY A 176 -20.97 -8.27 30.00
N PHE A 177 -20.68 -7.56 28.91
CA PHE A 177 -19.47 -6.75 28.76
C PHE A 177 -19.64 -5.30 29.23
N GLY A 178 -20.83 -4.90 29.70
CA GLY A 178 -21.10 -3.56 30.21
C GLY A 178 -21.35 -2.51 29.13
N PHE A 179 -21.62 -2.92 27.89
CA PHE A 179 -22.02 -1.98 26.84
C PHE A 179 -23.50 -1.57 27.04
N SER A 180 -23.74 -0.29 27.30
CA SER A 180 -25.09 0.28 27.35
C SER A 180 -25.30 1.22 26.17
N TYR A 181 -26.33 0.95 25.37
CA TYR A 181 -26.76 1.76 24.24
C TYR A 181 -28.21 2.20 24.44
N PRO A 182 -28.61 3.39 23.91
CA PRO A 182 -29.98 3.87 24.01
C PRO A 182 -30.99 2.98 23.28
N GLU A 183 -30.57 2.32 22.20
CA GLU A 183 -31.42 1.44 21.40
C GLU A 183 -30.97 -0.03 21.47
N PRO A 184 -31.91 -0.98 21.63
CA PRO A 184 -31.58 -2.39 21.66
C PRO A 184 -31.13 -2.88 20.28
N LEU A 185 -30.15 -3.80 20.25
CA LEU A 185 -29.64 -4.35 19.01
C LEU A 185 -30.78 -4.93 18.16
N SER A 186 -30.97 -4.43 16.94
CA SER A 186 -32.00 -4.87 15.99
C SER A 186 -31.42 -5.04 14.58
N ALA A 187 -32.02 -5.92 13.77
CA ALA A 187 -31.63 -6.13 12.38
C ALA A 187 -32.00 -4.95 11.45
N GLU A 188 -32.87 -4.05 11.91
CA GLU A 188 -33.34 -2.88 11.15
C GLU A 188 -32.47 -1.63 11.37
N MET A 189 -31.47 -1.70 12.26
CA MET A 189 -30.54 -0.61 12.51
C MET A 189 -29.73 -0.25 11.27
N THR A 190 -29.12 0.95 11.27
CA THR A 190 -28.27 1.34 10.15
C THR A 190 -27.05 0.42 10.05
N PRO A 191 -26.56 0.11 8.82
CA PRO A 191 -25.44 -0.81 8.65
C PRO A 191 -24.17 -0.35 9.38
N VAL A 192 -23.97 0.97 9.51
CA VAL A 192 -22.79 1.54 10.16
C VAL A 192 -22.81 1.26 11.67
N GLU A 193 -23.95 1.51 12.32
CA GLU A 193 -24.12 1.27 13.76
C GLU A 193 -24.05 -0.23 14.09
N LEU A 194 -24.64 -1.07 13.24
CA LEU A 194 -24.58 -2.51 13.40
C LEU A 194 -23.14 -3.04 13.31
N ILE A 195 -22.36 -2.57 12.33
CA ILE A 195 -20.96 -2.97 12.17
C ILE A 195 -20.14 -2.53 13.40
N ASP A 196 -20.25 -1.28 13.83
CA ASP A 196 -19.51 -0.76 14.99
C ASP A 196 -19.82 -1.53 16.29
N ARG A 197 -21.10 -1.88 16.52
CA ARG A 197 -21.48 -2.68 17.69
C ARG A 197 -20.92 -4.09 17.62
N LEU A 198 -21.02 -4.75 16.47
CA LEU A 198 -20.52 -6.10 16.28
C LEU A 198 -18.99 -6.16 16.37
N THR A 199 -18.27 -5.18 15.83
CA THR A 199 -16.80 -5.12 15.91
C THR A 199 -16.34 -4.98 17.35
N ARG A 200 -16.97 -4.12 18.14
CA ARG A 200 -16.67 -3.97 19.58
C ARG A 200 -16.91 -5.26 20.36
N ILE A 201 -18.00 -5.97 20.09
CA ILE A 201 -18.27 -7.27 20.72
C ILE A 201 -17.16 -8.26 20.36
N VAL A 202 -16.74 -8.32 19.08
CA VAL A 202 -15.67 -9.20 18.61
C VAL A 202 -14.32 -8.85 19.26
N GLU A 203 -13.99 -7.56 19.35
CA GLU A 203 -12.77 -7.08 20.00
C GLU A 203 -12.70 -7.48 21.48
N VAL A 204 -13.81 -7.33 22.21
CA VAL A 204 -13.86 -7.74 23.62
C VAL A 204 -13.75 -9.26 23.77
N ILE A 205 -14.41 -10.04 22.90
CA ILE A 205 -14.26 -11.50 22.88
C ILE A 205 -12.81 -11.89 22.61
N ASN A 206 -12.15 -11.25 21.64
CA ASN A 206 -10.74 -11.51 21.33
C ASN A 206 -9.83 -11.13 22.50
N ALA A 207 -10.04 -9.98 23.13
CA ALA A 207 -9.29 -9.57 24.31
C ALA A 207 -9.52 -10.51 25.50
N ALA A 208 -10.74 -11.00 25.72
CA ALA A 208 -11.05 -11.97 26.76
C ALA A 208 -10.37 -13.33 26.50
N ASN A 209 -10.40 -13.82 25.26
CA ASN A 209 -9.76 -15.06 24.85
C ASN A 209 -8.23 -14.99 24.97
N GLN A 210 -7.61 -13.85 24.68
CA GLN A 210 -6.17 -13.64 24.84
C GLN A 210 -5.75 -13.59 26.33
N ARG A 211 -6.65 -13.16 27.22
CA ARG A 211 -6.39 -13.07 28.67
C ARG A 211 -6.69 -14.36 29.42
N ALA A 212 -7.41 -15.32 28.85
CA ALA A 212 -7.64 -16.61 29.47
C ALA A 212 -6.31 -17.40 29.54
N PRO A 213 -5.73 -17.64 30.74
CA PRO A 213 -4.51 -18.44 30.84
C PRO A 213 -4.78 -19.88 30.42
N LYS A 214 -3.75 -20.54 29.87
CA LYS A 214 -3.71 -21.98 29.51
C LYS A 214 -3.80 -22.88 30.74
N GLU A 215 -4.83 -22.74 31.57
CA GLU A 215 -4.96 -23.45 32.85
C GLU A 215 -5.80 -24.74 32.75
N LYS A 216 -6.09 -25.23 31.54
CA LYS A 216 -6.86 -26.47 31.33
C LYS A 216 -6.24 -27.43 30.30
N GLN A 217 -4.92 -27.56 30.28
CA GLN A 217 -4.23 -28.67 29.58
C GLN A 217 -3.22 -29.42 30.47
N ALA A 218 -3.45 -29.42 31.78
CA ALA A 218 -2.74 -30.30 32.71
C ALA A 218 -3.74 -30.87 33.74
N LYS A 219 -4.54 -31.83 33.30
CA LYS A 219 -5.11 -32.89 34.15
C LYS A 219 -5.24 -34.15 33.33
#